data_AF-A0AAV5YG05-F1
#
_entry.id   AF-A0AAV5YG05-F1
#
_cell.length_a   1.000
_cell.length_b   1.000
_cell.length_c   1.000
_cell.angle_alpha   90.00
_cell.angle_beta   90.00
_cell.angle_gamma   90.00
#
_symmetry.space_group_name_H-M   'P 1'
#
loop_
_entity.id
_entity.type
_entity.pdbx_description
1 polymer ?
#
loop_
_entity_poly.entity_id
_entity_poly.type
_entity_poly.pdbx_seq_one_letter_code
_entity_poly.pdbx_strand_id
1 'polypeptide(L)'
;MTTTLNRWLALVGVVSAIVVATSAEAQVRARSERATTSRQAVAFAPESSRPSRSIADPAVYAREISAASARHAVPERLIWAVIRVESGFDHRAVSPRGARGLMQLMPETAALLGVRDAFNPRQNIDGGTRHLSAMMVRFRNDVRLAVAAYNAGEGPVAQYGGVPPYPETREYVTQVLRYYHGSDAPLERADIRVDGVRRIESGNTVIYTNVAFGRGVLMR
;
A
#
# COMPACT_ATOMS: atom_id res chain seq x y z
N MET A 1 -26.55 -30.96 -45.63
CA MET A 1 -27.28 -30.53 -44.43
C MET A 1 -26.88 -29.08 -44.12
N THR A 2 -27.75 -28.14 -44.52
CA THR A 2 -28.06 -26.81 -43.94
C THR A 2 -26.92 -25.91 -43.44
N THR A 3 -26.49 -24.87 -44.20
CA THR A 3 -26.88 -23.40 -44.11
C THR A 3 -26.09 -22.63 -43.02
N THR A 4 -25.54 -21.41 -43.14
CA THR A 4 -25.71 -20.25 -44.04
C THR A 4 -24.73 -19.09 -43.69
N LEU A 5 -24.39 -18.29 -44.72
CA LEU A 5 -24.21 -16.80 -44.79
C LEU A 5 -23.01 -16.02 -44.17
N ASN A 6 -22.26 -15.38 -45.08
CA ASN A 6 -21.91 -13.93 -45.29
C ASN A 6 -21.29 -13.14 -44.12
N ARG A 7 -20.06 -12.56 -44.11
CA ARG A 7 -19.16 -11.84 -45.07
C ARG A 7 -19.67 -10.49 -45.63
N TRP A 8 -18.69 -9.59 -45.85
CA TRP A 8 -18.65 -8.25 -46.49
C TRP A 8 -18.56 -7.05 -45.50
N LEU A 9 -17.40 -6.39 -45.29
CA LEU A 9 -16.52 -5.51 -46.12
C LEU A 9 -16.97 -4.04 -46.25
N ALA A 10 -15.97 -3.17 -46.09
CA ALA A 10 -15.99 -1.71 -46.01
C ALA A 10 -16.19 -0.99 -47.35
N LEU A 11 -16.59 0.30 -47.33
CA LEU A 11 -15.90 1.43 -48.01
C LEU A 11 -16.63 2.79 -47.91
N VAL A 12 -15.84 3.81 -48.19
CA VAL A 12 -15.95 5.28 -48.08
C VAL A 12 -16.89 5.94 -49.10
N GLY A 13 -17.41 7.15 -48.81
CA GLY A 13 -17.93 8.08 -49.84
C GLY A 13 -18.51 9.41 -49.29
N VAL A 14 -17.93 10.53 -49.71
CA VAL A 14 -18.32 11.94 -49.45
C VAL A 14 -19.25 12.45 -50.57
N VAL A 15 -20.18 13.39 -50.30
CA VAL A 15 -20.47 14.65 -51.07
C VAL A 15 -21.71 15.40 -50.54
N SER A 16 -21.60 16.73 -50.64
CA SER A 16 -22.32 17.90 -50.11
C SER A 16 -23.83 18.10 -50.40
N ALA A 17 -24.49 18.88 -49.53
CA ALA A 17 -25.52 19.85 -49.92
C ALA A 17 -25.51 21.08 -48.98
N ILE A 18 -25.47 22.26 -49.60
CA ILE A 18 -25.47 23.60 -49.01
C ILE A 18 -26.92 24.03 -48.75
N VAL A 19 -27.22 24.53 -47.55
CA VAL A 19 -28.32 25.48 -47.31
C VAL A 19 -27.81 26.58 -46.37
N VAL A 20 -27.90 27.82 -46.84
CA VAL A 20 -27.56 29.06 -46.14
C VAL A 20 -28.82 29.61 -45.45
N ALA A 21 -28.75 29.96 -44.16
CA ALA A 21 -29.58 31.03 -43.55
C ALA A 21 -29.14 31.39 -42.11
N THR A 22 -28.44 32.52 -42.01
CA THR A 22 -28.60 33.61 -41.02
C THR A 22 -29.15 33.29 -39.61
N SER A 23 -28.25 33.25 -38.61
CA SER A 23 -28.59 33.63 -37.21
C SER A 23 -27.38 33.92 -36.29
N ALA A 24 -26.15 33.91 -36.81
CA ALA A 24 -24.94 33.98 -35.97
C ALA A 24 -24.52 35.39 -35.49
N GLU A 25 -25.11 36.48 -35.97
CA GLU A 25 -24.66 37.84 -35.63
C GLU A 25 -25.46 38.52 -34.50
N ALA A 26 -26.60 37.94 -34.09
CA ALA A 26 -27.47 38.55 -33.09
C ALA A 26 -27.04 38.27 -31.63
N GLN A 27 -26.22 37.23 -31.38
CA GLN A 27 -25.88 36.81 -30.01
C GLN A 27 -24.55 37.37 -29.48
N VAL A 28 -23.74 38.00 -30.32
CA VAL A 28 -22.46 38.59 -29.91
C VAL A 28 -22.63 39.98 -29.30
N ARG A 29 -23.66 40.75 -29.70
CA ARG A 29 -23.89 42.13 -29.21
C ARG A 29 -24.57 42.23 -27.84
N ALA A 30 -25.28 41.19 -27.38
CA ALA A 30 -25.92 41.20 -26.06
C ALA A 30 -24.94 40.87 -24.89
N ARG A 31 -23.70 40.48 -25.20
CA ARG A 31 -22.70 40.05 -24.20
C ARG A 31 -21.70 41.13 -23.80
N SER A 32 -21.59 42.23 -24.57
CA SER A 32 -20.60 43.29 -24.32
C SER A 32 -21.06 44.41 -23.38
N GLU A 33 -22.33 44.45 -22.95
CA GLU A 33 -22.86 45.52 -22.09
C GLU A 33 -23.07 45.12 -20.61
N ARG A 34 -22.70 43.90 -20.20
CA ARG A 34 -22.69 43.47 -18.78
C ARG A 34 -21.31 43.47 -18.12
N ALA A 35 -20.36 44.17 -18.73
CA ALA A 35 -19.02 44.37 -18.19
C ALA A 35 -18.87 45.75 -17.54
N THR A 36 -19.76 46.12 -16.61
CA THR A 36 -19.43 47.18 -15.63
C THR A 36 -20.40 47.10 -14.45
N THR A 37 -19.83 47.15 -13.23
CA THR A 37 -20.53 47.31 -11.94
C THR A 37 -21.01 46.03 -11.25
N SER A 38 -20.12 45.39 -10.49
CA SER A 38 -20.31 45.21 -9.04
C SER A 38 -19.02 44.65 -8.41
N ARG A 39 -18.22 45.54 -7.82
CA ARG A 39 -17.05 45.23 -7.00
C ARG A 39 -17.55 44.90 -5.60
N GLN A 40 -17.90 43.64 -5.34
CA GLN A 40 -18.13 43.17 -3.97
C GLN A 40 -16.80 42.77 -3.35
N ALA A 41 -16.35 43.58 -2.39
CA ALA A 41 -15.26 43.24 -1.49
C ALA A 41 -15.69 42.07 -0.60
N VAL A 42 -15.15 40.88 -0.87
CA VAL A 42 -15.25 39.75 0.05
C VAL A 42 -14.05 39.85 0.98
N ALA A 43 -14.33 40.19 2.24
CA ALA A 43 -13.34 40.31 3.30
C ALA A 43 -12.52 39.02 3.44
N PHE A 44 -11.21 39.16 3.62
CA PHE A 44 -10.32 38.11 4.10
C PHE A 44 -10.81 37.60 5.46
N ALA A 45 -11.56 36.50 5.45
CA ALA A 45 -11.75 35.70 6.65
C ALA A 45 -10.46 34.91 6.90
N PRO A 46 -9.93 34.86 8.13
CA PRO A 46 -8.78 34.02 8.43
C PRO A 46 -9.19 32.56 8.23
N GLU A 47 -8.40 31.87 7.40
CA GLU A 47 -8.49 30.43 7.10
C GLU A 47 -8.13 29.63 8.36
N SER A 48 -8.98 29.72 9.38
CA SER A 48 -8.88 28.91 10.59
C SER A 48 -9.67 27.62 10.34
N SER A 49 -9.00 26.49 10.56
CA SER A 49 -9.52 25.11 10.56
C SER A 49 -9.73 24.40 9.20
N ARG A 50 -8.69 24.34 8.36
CA ARG A 50 -8.43 23.07 7.66
C ARG A 50 -7.79 22.13 8.69
N PRO A 51 -8.33 20.93 8.98
CA PRO A 51 -7.57 19.96 9.75
C PRO A 51 -6.30 19.69 8.93
N SER A 52 -5.15 20.09 9.48
CA SER A 52 -3.87 19.57 9.02
C SER A 52 -4.04 18.06 8.90
N ARG A 53 -3.65 17.46 7.77
CA ARG A 53 -3.55 16.00 7.66
C ARG A 53 -2.78 15.55 8.89
N SER A 54 -3.47 14.97 9.85
CA SER A 54 -2.87 14.31 10.99
C SER A 54 -1.86 13.36 10.39
N ILE A 55 -0.57 13.65 10.52
CA ILE A 55 0.44 12.61 10.35
C ILE A 55 -0.02 11.52 11.34
N ALA A 56 -0.47 10.40 10.80
CA ALA A 56 -1.11 9.38 11.61
C ALA A 56 -0.08 8.90 12.64
N ASP A 57 -0.43 9.05 13.92
CA ASP A 57 0.43 8.63 15.02
C ASP A 57 0.64 7.10 14.91
N PRO A 58 1.89 6.63 14.74
CA PRO A 58 2.17 5.20 14.62
C PRO A 58 1.66 4.37 15.81
N ALA A 59 1.53 4.98 16.99
CA ALA A 59 1.04 4.31 18.19
C ALA A 59 -0.43 3.84 18.04
N VAL A 60 -1.21 4.45 17.14
CA VAL A 60 -2.62 4.12 16.91
C VAL A 60 -2.81 2.68 16.44
N TYR A 61 -1.84 2.11 15.73
CA TYR A 61 -1.93 0.75 15.17
C TYR A 61 -1.08 -0.28 15.92
N ALA A 62 -0.51 0.07 17.08
CA ALA A 62 0.37 -0.83 17.85
C ALA A 62 -0.32 -2.16 18.18
N ARG A 63 -1.61 -2.13 18.52
CA ARG A 63 -2.40 -3.34 18.81
C ARG A 63 -2.57 -4.22 17.57
N GLU A 64 -2.90 -3.65 16.43
CA GLU A 64 -3.06 -4.38 15.16
C GLU A 64 -1.74 -4.98 14.68
N ILE A 65 -0.63 -4.23 14.81
CA ILE A 65 0.72 -4.68 14.51
C ILE A 65 1.13 -5.85 15.41
N SER A 66 0.95 -5.72 16.73
CA SER A 66 1.28 -6.78 17.69
C SER A 66 0.45 -8.04 17.45
N ALA A 67 -0.85 -7.89 17.20
CA ALA A 67 -1.72 -9.02 16.89
C ALA A 67 -1.33 -9.71 15.57
N ALA A 68 -0.93 -8.97 14.54
CA ALA A 68 -0.47 -9.55 13.28
C ALA A 68 0.90 -10.21 13.41
N SER A 69 1.81 -9.61 14.18
CA SER A 69 3.13 -10.17 14.51
C SER A 69 3.00 -11.54 15.17
N ALA A 70 2.17 -11.64 16.21
CA ALA A 70 1.92 -12.89 16.92
C ALA A 70 1.30 -13.97 16.01
N ARG A 71 0.39 -13.59 15.10
CA ARG A 71 -0.27 -14.56 14.19
C ARG A 71 0.65 -15.10 13.11
N HIS A 72 1.50 -14.26 12.54
CA HIS A 72 2.25 -14.58 11.31
C HIS A 72 3.76 -14.74 11.53
N ALA A 73 4.21 -14.67 12.78
CA ALA A 73 5.62 -14.78 13.20
C ALA A 73 6.56 -13.78 12.50
N VAL A 74 6.08 -12.57 12.24
CA VAL A 74 6.89 -11.46 11.69
C VAL A 74 7.20 -10.47 12.79
N PRO A 75 8.45 -9.98 12.97
CA PRO A 75 8.76 -9.00 14.00
C PRO A 75 7.91 -7.73 13.90
N GLU A 76 7.34 -7.25 15.01
CA GLU A 76 6.52 -6.03 15.04
C GLU A 76 7.22 -4.83 14.37
N ARG A 77 8.52 -4.69 14.65
CA ARG A 77 9.34 -3.61 14.08
C ARG A 77 9.46 -3.68 12.56
N LEU A 78 9.46 -4.88 11.98
CA LEU A 78 9.51 -5.04 10.53
C LEU A 78 8.17 -4.65 9.89
N ILE A 79 7.05 -5.07 10.50
CA ILE A 79 5.71 -4.66 10.08
C ILE A 79 5.57 -3.14 10.13
N TRP A 80 5.99 -2.54 11.25
CA TRP A 80 6.03 -1.09 11.43
C TRP A 80 6.86 -0.39 10.35
N ALA A 81 8.05 -0.89 10.06
CA ALA A 81 8.95 -0.32 9.05
C ALA A 81 8.34 -0.38 7.64
N VAL A 82 7.68 -1.48 7.29
CA VAL A 82 6.96 -1.60 6.01
C VAL A 82 5.81 -0.60 5.95
N ILE A 83 4.95 -0.51 6.97
CA ILE A 83 3.85 0.47 6.99
C ILE A 83 4.37 1.91 6.86
N ARG A 84 5.48 2.22 7.54
CA ARG A 84 6.10 3.55 7.49
C ARG A 84 6.51 3.92 6.07
N VAL A 85 7.10 3.01 5.31
CA VAL A 85 7.54 3.26 3.92
C VAL A 85 6.37 3.26 2.96
N GLU A 86 5.41 2.34 3.13
CA GLU A 86 4.29 2.16 2.21
C GLU A 86 3.27 3.30 2.25
N SER A 87 2.89 3.73 3.45
CA SER A 87 1.78 4.69 3.62
C SER A 87 2.09 5.84 4.56
N GLY A 88 3.22 5.80 5.27
CA GLY A 88 3.47 6.74 6.35
C GLY A 88 2.40 6.69 7.45
N PHE A 89 1.77 5.53 7.66
CA PHE A 89 0.64 5.28 8.57
C PHE A 89 -0.72 5.85 8.13
N ASP A 90 -0.87 6.30 6.88
CA ASP A 90 -2.17 6.66 6.33
C ASP A 90 -2.96 5.42 5.87
N HIS A 91 -3.95 5.00 6.67
CA HIS A 91 -4.82 3.87 6.31
C HIS A 91 -5.73 4.13 5.11
N ARG A 92 -5.83 5.38 4.63
CA ARG A 92 -6.58 5.75 3.42
C ARG A 92 -5.67 5.97 2.21
N ALA A 93 -4.37 5.68 2.32
CA ALA A 93 -3.42 5.83 1.22
C ALA A 93 -3.84 5.02 0.00
N VAL A 94 -3.75 5.65 -1.19
CA VAL A 94 -3.96 5.01 -2.49
C VAL A 94 -2.80 5.41 -3.40
N SER A 95 -2.05 4.44 -3.90
CA SER A 95 -0.99 4.73 -4.87
C SER A 95 -1.55 5.01 -6.27
N PRO A 96 -0.78 5.64 -7.17
CA PRO A 96 -1.19 5.80 -8.58
C PRO A 96 -1.49 4.49 -9.30
N ARG A 97 -0.93 3.37 -8.82
CA ARG A 97 -1.15 2.02 -9.36
C ARG A 97 -2.34 1.30 -8.71
N GLY A 98 -2.99 1.91 -7.72
CA GLY A 98 -4.18 1.38 -7.07
C GLY A 98 -3.91 0.53 -5.83
N ALA A 99 -2.69 0.50 -5.32
CA ALA A 99 -2.38 -0.11 -4.03
C ALA A 99 -3.06 0.66 -2.89
N ARG A 100 -3.56 -0.02 -1.85
CA ARG A 100 -4.45 0.57 -0.84
C ARG A 100 -4.04 0.27 0.60
N GLY A 101 -4.23 1.27 1.45
CA GLY A 101 -4.12 1.16 2.91
C GLY A 101 -2.70 1.11 3.44
N LEU A 102 -2.57 0.69 4.70
CA LEU A 102 -1.35 0.82 5.50
C LEU A 102 -0.12 0.11 4.91
N MET A 103 -0.32 -1.09 4.37
CA MET A 103 0.70 -1.94 3.77
C MET A 103 0.57 -2.01 2.23
N GLN A 104 -0.15 -1.05 1.63
CA GLN A 104 -0.30 -0.86 0.19
C GLN A 104 -0.57 -2.17 -0.59
N LEU A 105 -1.65 -2.85 -0.26
CA LEU A 105 -2.06 -4.06 -0.99
C LEU A 105 -2.71 -3.68 -2.32
N MET A 106 -2.25 -4.30 -3.40
CA MET A 106 -2.98 -4.28 -4.68
C MET A 106 -4.34 -4.98 -4.53
N PRO A 107 -5.40 -4.56 -5.23
CA PRO A 107 -6.74 -5.14 -5.08
C PRO A 107 -6.78 -6.66 -5.27
N GLU A 108 -6.06 -7.18 -6.26
CA GLU A 108 -5.97 -8.61 -6.56
C GLU A 108 -5.28 -9.35 -5.40
N THR A 109 -4.17 -8.80 -4.90
CA THR A 109 -3.43 -9.34 -3.75
C THR A 109 -4.29 -9.31 -2.49
N ALA A 110 -5.03 -8.22 -2.23
CA ALA A 110 -5.95 -8.10 -1.11
C ALA A 110 -7.04 -9.19 -1.17
N ALA A 111 -7.61 -9.45 -2.35
CA ALA A 111 -8.61 -10.49 -2.54
C ALA A 111 -8.05 -11.89 -2.25
N LEU A 112 -6.86 -12.22 -2.77
CA LEU A 112 -6.16 -13.48 -2.46
C LEU A 112 -5.85 -13.62 -0.97
N LEU A 113 -5.58 -12.48 -0.31
CA LEU A 113 -5.34 -12.39 1.13
C LEU A 113 -6.63 -12.21 1.94
N GLY A 114 -7.82 -12.46 1.38
CA GLY A 114 -9.09 -12.39 2.14
C GLY A 114 -9.36 -11.03 2.80
N VAL A 115 -8.70 -9.97 2.35
CA VAL A 115 -8.90 -8.59 2.81
C VAL A 115 -10.10 -8.03 2.06
N ARG A 116 -11.23 -7.91 2.76
CA ARG A 116 -12.49 -7.43 2.17
C ARG A 116 -12.51 -5.92 2.05
N ASP A 117 -11.89 -5.23 3.01
CA ASP A 117 -11.71 -3.78 3.01
C ASP A 117 -10.24 -3.45 3.25
N ALA A 118 -9.56 -3.01 2.19
CA ALA A 118 -8.15 -2.64 2.24
C ALA A 118 -7.89 -1.33 3.01
N PHE A 119 -8.91 -0.52 3.28
CA PHE A 119 -8.78 0.68 4.12
C PHE A 119 -9.03 0.38 5.61
N ASN A 120 -9.55 -0.81 5.93
CA ASN A 120 -9.66 -1.24 7.32
C ASN A 120 -8.27 -1.60 7.88
N PRO A 121 -7.76 -0.88 8.89
CA PRO A 121 -6.38 -1.08 9.37
C PRO A 121 -6.09 -2.51 9.80
N ARG A 122 -7.01 -3.13 10.56
CA ARG A 122 -6.85 -4.50 11.05
C ARG A 122 -6.75 -5.51 9.91
N GLN A 123 -7.64 -5.42 8.91
CA GLN A 123 -7.61 -6.33 7.76
C GLN A 123 -6.37 -6.12 6.91
N ASN A 124 -6.00 -4.86 6.64
CA ASN A 124 -4.85 -4.52 5.81
C ASN A 124 -3.52 -4.97 6.45
N ILE A 125 -3.33 -4.66 7.75
CA ILE A 125 -2.13 -5.10 8.48
C ILE A 125 -2.06 -6.62 8.56
N ASP A 126 -3.17 -7.30 8.84
CA ASP A 126 -3.19 -8.77 8.90
C ASP A 126 -2.85 -9.40 7.55
N GLY A 127 -3.49 -8.96 6.47
CA GLY A 127 -3.26 -9.44 5.12
C GLY A 127 -1.83 -9.17 4.65
N GLY A 128 -1.36 -7.93 4.79
CA GLY A 128 0.00 -7.55 4.41
C GLY A 128 1.08 -8.27 5.22
N THR A 129 0.87 -8.44 6.52
CA THR A 129 1.81 -9.21 7.36
C THR A 129 1.84 -10.68 6.96
N ARG A 130 0.68 -11.27 6.62
CA ARG A 130 0.64 -12.65 6.09
C ARG A 130 1.42 -12.77 4.78
N HIS A 131 1.28 -11.80 3.88
CA HIS A 131 2.04 -11.78 2.63
C HIS A 131 3.55 -11.66 2.88
N LEU A 132 3.94 -10.75 3.77
CA LEU A 132 5.33 -10.57 4.19
C LEU A 132 5.90 -11.83 4.84
N SER A 133 5.12 -12.53 5.67
CA SER A 133 5.49 -13.82 6.26
C SER A 133 5.76 -14.89 5.20
N ALA A 134 4.93 -14.96 4.15
CA ALA A 134 5.18 -15.85 3.02
C ALA A 134 6.52 -15.54 2.32
N MET A 135 6.87 -14.26 2.16
CA MET A 135 8.17 -13.86 1.61
C MET A 135 9.33 -14.21 2.54
N MET A 136 9.17 -14.02 3.85
CA MET A 136 10.16 -14.43 4.85
C MET A 136 10.46 -15.92 4.76
N VAL A 137 9.42 -16.77 4.68
CA VAL A 137 9.57 -18.21 4.50
C VAL A 137 10.25 -18.54 3.17
N ARG A 138 9.78 -17.95 2.06
CA ARG A 138 10.31 -18.18 0.71
C ARG A 138 11.80 -17.88 0.61
N PHE A 139 12.26 -16.83 1.27
CA PHE A 139 13.66 -16.37 1.23
C PHE A 139 14.45 -16.75 2.49
N ARG A 140 14.05 -17.82 3.20
CA ARG A 140 14.78 -18.42 4.33
C ARG A 140 15.13 -17.40 5.43
N ASN A 141 14.17 -16.52 5.74
CA ASN A 141 14.28 -15.42 6.69
C ASN A 141 15.36 -14.37 6.37
N ASP A 142 15.86 -14.30 5.13
CA ASP A 142 16.62 -13.14 4.67
C ASP A 142 15.66 -11.94 4.52
N VAL A 143 15.64 -11.08 5.54
CA VAL A 143 14.76 -9.89 5.60
C VAL A 143 14.96 -8.99 4.38
N ARG A 144 16.19 -8.83 3.89
CA ARG A 144 16.49 -7.96 2.74
C ARG A 144 15.82 -8.51 1.47
N LEU A 145 15.89 -9.81 1.24
CA LEU A 145 15.25 -10.45 0.08
C LEU A 145 13.74 -10.53 0.23
N ALA A 146 13.23 -10.80 1.44
CA ALA A 146 11.80 -10.84 1.70
C ALA A 146 11.13 -9.47 1.46
N VAL A 147 11.76 -8.37 1.93
CA VAL A 147 11.30 -7.01 1.70
C VAL A 147 11.40 -6.63 0.22
N ALA A 148 12.47 -7.04 -0.48
CA ALA A 148 12.58 -6.85 -1.92
C ALA A 148 11.45 -7.57 -2.68
N ALA A 149 11.14 -8.80 -2.29
CA ALA A 149 10.09 -9.59 -2.91
C ALA A 149 8.68 -9.07 -2.60
N TYR A 150 8.47 -8.49 -1.42
CA TYR A 150 7.22 -7.81 -1.08
C TYR A 150 6.95 -6.64 -2.05
N ASN A 151 7.99 -5.89 -2.41
CA ASN A 151 7.88 -4.72 -3.31
C ASN A 151 7.88 -5.08 -4.80
N ALA A 152 8.81 -5.93 -5.24
CA ALA A 152 9.04 -6.25 -6.65
C ALA A 152 8.38 -7.55 -7.11
N GLY A 153 7.83 -8.33 -6.18
CA GLY A 153 7.40 -9.72 -6.42
C GLY A 153 8.54 -10.72 -6.27
N GLU A 154 8.18 -11.98 -6.01
CA GLU A 154 9.14 -13.08 -5.83
C GLU A 154 9.89 -13.45 -7.12
N GLY A 155 9.26 -13.28 -8.28
CA GLY A 155 9.81 -13.66 -9.59
C GLY A 155 11.12 -12.92 -9.90
N PRO A 156 11.14 -11.57 -9.87
CA PRO A 156 12.37 -10.81 -10.07
C PRO A 156 13.47 -11.17 -9.06
N VAL A 157 13.15 -11.27 -7.77
CA VAL A 157 14.16 -11.60 -6.74
C VAL A 157 14.78 -12.98 -7.00
N ALA A 158 13.97 -13.97 -7.39
CA ALA A 158 14.46 -15.29 -7.77
C ALA A 158 15.30 -15.26 -9.05
N GLN A 159 14.87 -14.52 -10.08
CA GLN A 159 15.58 -14.40 -11.35
C GLN A 159 16.95 -13.75 -11.20
N TYR A 160 17.07 -12.70 -10.39
CA TYR A 160 18.34 -12.00 -10.14
C TYR A 160 19.19 -12.66 -9.05
N GLY A 161 18.66 -13.64 -8.31
CA GLY A 161 19.35 -14.25 -7.17
C GLY A 161 19.63 -13.25 -6.03
N GLY A 162 18.86 -12.17 -5.94
CA GLY A 162 19.14 -11.04 -5.06
C GLY A 162 18.14 -9.90 -5.22
N VAL A 163 18.44 -8.75 -4.62
CA VAL A 163 17.62 -7.53 -4.83
C VAL A 163 17.73 -7.13 -6.30
N PRO A 164 16.62 -7.04 -7.06
CA PRO A 164 16.66 -6.70 -8.47
C PRO A 164 17.27 -5.32 -8.68
N PRO A 165 17.87 -5.04 -9.85
CA PRO A 165 18.47 -3.75 -10.17
C PRO A 165 17.42 -2.66 -10.50
N TYR A 166 16.27 -2.68 -9.83
CA TYR A 166 15.24 -1.66 -9.95
C TYR A 166 15.55 -0.55 -8.93
N PRO A 167 15.76 0.70 -9.37
CA PRO A 167 16.08 1.82 -8.47
C PRO A 167 15.07 1.95 -7.32
N GLU A 168 13.78 1.82 -7.62
CA GLU A 168 12.69 1.93 -6.67
C GLU A 168 12.74 0.84 -5.61
N THR A 169 13.01 -0.41 -6.00
CA THR A 169 13.10 -1.54 -5.06
C THR A 169 14.32 -1.43 -4.16
N ARG A 170 15.46 -0.97 -4.69
CA ARG A 170 16.68 -0.77 -3.89
C ARG A 170 16.48 0.33 -2.84
N GLU A 171 15.82 1.42 -3.23
CA GLU A 171 15.45 2.51 -2.32
C GLU A 171 14.48 1.99 -1.25
N TYR A 172 13.43 1.29 -1.66
CA TYR A 172 12.44 0.70 -0.75
C TYR A 172 13.10 -0.21 0.32
N VAL A 173 13.95 -1.14 -0.12
CA VAL A 173 14.69 -2.05 0.78
C VAL A 173 15.58 -1.26 1.74
N THR A 174 16.29 -0.25 1.25
CA THR A 174 17.16 0.60 2.07
C THR A 174 16.36 1.31 3.16
N GLN A 175 15.23 1.92 2.80
CA GLN A 175 14.38 2.63 3.76
C GLN A 175 13.78 1.69 4.82
N VAL A 176 13.23 0.55 4.42
CA VAL A 176 12.65 -0.43 5.35
C VAL A 176 13.72 -0.95 6.32
N LEU A 177 14.91 -1.31 5.84
CA LEU A 177 15.98 -1.81 6.70
C LEU A 177 16.50 -0.73 7.66
N ARG A 178 16.58 0.53 7.22
CA ARG A 178 16.93 1.66 8.09
C ARG A 178 15.96 1.80 9.27
N TYR A 179 14.66 1.76 8.99
CA TYR A 179 13.62 1.81 10.04
C TYR A 179 13.62 0.55 10.91
N TYR A 180 13.84 -0.62 10.32
CA TYR A 180 13.86 -1.89 11.03
C TYR A 180 15.05 -2.03 12.00
N HIS A 181 16.23 -1.51 11.62
CA HIS A 181 17.42 -1.56 12.47
C HIS A 181 17.50 -0.41 13.47
N GLY A 182 16.75 0.67 13.26
CA GLY A 182 16.57 1.71 14.26
C GLY A 182 17.43 2.94 14.11
N SER A 183 17.86 3.24 12.90
CA SER A 183 18.68 4.42 12.65
C SER A 183 17.89 5.73 12.84
N ASP A 184 16.55 5.71 12.81
CA ASP A 184 15.69 6.91 12.76
C ASP A 184 14.30 6.79 13.45
N ALA A 185 14.08 5.88 14.42
CA ALA A 185 12.74 5.69 15.05
C ALA A 185 12.72 5.90 16.58
N PRO A 186 11.83 6.78 17.11
CA PRO A 186 11.59 6.90 18.55
C PRO A 186 10.91 5.64 19.09
N LEU A 187 11.61 4.90 19.96
CA LEU A 187 11.05 3.85 20.82
C LEU A 187 10.85 4.41 22.24
N GLU A 188 10.29 5.60 22.36
CA GLU A 188 10.18 6.28 23.66
C GLU A 188 8.71 6.43 24.07
N ARG A 189 8.15 5.30 24.51
CA ARG A 189 7.40 5.16 25.78
C ARG A 189 6.84 3.74 25.88
N ALA A 190 7.22 3.10 26.98
CA ALA A 190 6.94 1.72 27.39
C ALA A 190 7.77 0.67 26.66
N ASP A 191 8.82 0.19 27.33
CA ASP A 191 8.86 -1.18 27.85
C ASP A 191 7.93 -2.20 27.13
N ILE A 192 8.07 -2.35 25.82
CA ILE A 192 7.81 -3.64 25.21
C ILE A 192 8.98 -4.50 25.64
N ARG A 193 8.90 -5.02 26.87
CA ARG A 193 9.52 -6.29 27.21
C ARG A 193 9.07 -7.23 26.10
N VAL A 194 9.98 -7.48 25.16
CA VAL A 194 9.85 -8.56 24.22
C VAL A 194 9.92 -9.80 25.11
N ASP A 195 8.77 -10.27 25.59
CA ASP A 195 8.60 -11.59 26.19
C ASP A 195 8.74 -12.65 25.08
N GLY A 196 9.85 -12.58 24.34
CA GLY A 196 10.34 -13.68 23.56
C GLY A 196 10.82 -14.72 24.56
N VAL A 197 10.26 -15.91 24.49
CA VAL A 197 10.70 -17.03 25.34
C VAL A 197 12.16 -17.30 25.00
N ARG A 198 13.06 -17.16 25.99
CA ARG A 198 14.47 -17.53 25.87
C ARG A 198 14.63 -19.00 26.24
N ARG A 199 15.02 -19.85 25.29
CA ARG A 199 15.54 -21.20 25.60
C ARG A 199 17.04 -21.24 25.34
N ILE A 200 17.77 -21.75 26.32
CA ILE A 200 19.16 -22.20 26.16
C ILE A 200 19.08 -23.68 25.82
N GLU A 201 19.55 -24.08 24.64
CA GLU A 201 19.74 -25.50 24.33
C GLU A 201 21.15 -25.95 24.72
N SER A 202 21.30 -27.25 24.97
CA SER A 202 22.58 -27.87 25.33
C SER A 202 23.64 -27.54 24.29
N GLY A 203 24.64 -26.74 24.68
CA GLY A 203 25.73 -26.30 23.80
C GLY A 203 25.88 -24.80 23.59
N ASN A 204 25.40 -23.95 24.51
CA ASN A 204 25.56 -22.48 24.49
C ASN A 204 24.85 -21.73 23.35
N THR A 205 23.99 -22.38 22.57
CA THR A 205 23.15 -21.69 21.57
C THR A 205 21.90 -21.12 22.24
N VAL A 206 21.68 -19.81 22.07
CA VAL A 206 20.47 -19.11 22.53
C VAL A 206 19.57 -18.89 21.32
N ILE A 207 18.34 -19.40 21.39
CA ILE A 207 17.31 -19.16 20.37
C ILE A 207 16.30 -18.16 20.93
N TYR A 208 16.03 -17.10 20.15
CA TYR A 208 15.00 -16.11 20.42
C TYR A 208 13.77 -16.43 19.56
N THR A 209 12.60 -16.62 20.18
CA THR A 209 11.36 -16.86 19.45
C THR A 209 10.20 -16.06 20.04
N ASN A 210 9.28 -15.64 19.18
CA ASN A 210 8.00 -15.00 19.51
C ASN A 210 6.82 -15.99 19.50
N VAL A 211 7.08 -17.30 19.39
CA VAL A 211 6.06 -18.37 19.39
C VAL A 211 6.13 -19.15 20.71
N ALA A 212 5.02 -19.22 21.45
CA ALA A 212 4.94 -20.04 22.67
C ALA A 212 4.98 -21.54 22.33
N PHE A 213 5.85 -22.31 22.99
CA PHE A 213 5.97 -23.75 22.75
C PHE A 213 4.80 -24.52 23.39
N GLY A 214 3.95 -25.13 22.55
CA GLY A 214 2.85 -25.99 22.99
C GLY A 214 3.34 -27.34 23.54
N ARG A 215 2.75 -27.77 24.67
CA ARG A 215 3.06 -29.01 25.40
C ARG A 215 2.87 -30.25 24.50
N GLY A 216 3.99 -30.88 24.14
CA GLY A 216 4.03 -32.20 23.52
C GLY A 216 3.85 -33.30 24.56
N VAL A 217 2.79 -34.07 24.35
CA VAL A 217 2.47 -35.36 24.98
C VAL A 217 3.70 -36.26 25.05
N LEU A 218 4.08 -36.64 26.27
CA LEU A 218 4.85 -37.84 26.54
C LEU A 218 3.84 -38.97 26.73
N MET A 219 3.91 -40.03 25.93
CA MET A 219 3.87 -41.42 26.41
C MET A 219 4.25 -42.36 25.26
N ARG A 220 5.41 -42.97 25.47
CA ARG A 220 5.88 -44.32 25.11
C ARG A 220 5.40 -44.97 23.81
#